data_AF-A0A9J7BPF4-F1
#
_entry.id   AF-A0A9J7BPF4-F1
#
_cell.length_a   1.000
_cell.length_b   1.000
_cell.length_c   1.000
_cell.angle_alpha   90.00
_cell.angle_beta   90.00
_cell.angle_gamma   90.00
#
_symmetry.space_group_name_H-M   'P 1'
#
loop_
_entity.id
_entity.type
_entity.pdbx_description
1 polymer ?
#
loop_
_entity_poly.entity_id
_entity_poly.type
_entity_poly.pdbx_seq_one_letter_code
_entity_poly.pdbx_strand_id
1 'polypeptide(L)'
;MMLVPYLPDWESLHPLVIHFPIVLLLLSPAFVLTSAVLSPQRGRAYLIVGLALLLTGTGSLFLAVETGEAAAELADHTPGMTPVLQAHEQLASQTRMLFSGLSFLLVALFVLPHFSARPLARIYSTVLPMVFLALYLTGALALVNTAHQGGRLVHQFGVHAMITH
;
A
#
# COMPACT_ATOMS: atom_id res chain seq x y z
N MET A 1 14.91 -7.62 35.25
CA MET A 1 15.05 -6.36 34.49
C MET A 1 14.51 -6.62 33.09
N MET A 2 13.46 -5.92 32.66
CA MET A 2 13.02 -5.98 31.26
C MET A 2 14.00 -5.15 30.44
N LEU A 3 14.78 -5.81 29.57
CA LEU A 3 15.56 -5.12 28.55
C LEU A 3 14.56 -4.53 27.56
N VAL A 4 14.39 -3.21 27.57
CA VAL A 4 13.67 -2.52 26.49
C VAL A 4 14.54 -2.72 25.24
N PRO A 5 14.02 -3.36 24.18
CA PRO A 5 14.80 -3.56 22.97
C PRO A 5 15.14 -2.20 22.34
N TYR A 6 16.36 -2.10 21.81
CA TYR A 6 16.80 -0.95 21.03
C TYR A 6 15.87 -0.76 19.82
N LEU A 7 15.38 0.47 19.62
CA LEU A 7 14.63 0.81 18.41
C LEU A 7 15.63 1.08 17.28
N PRO A 8 15.47 0.45 16.09
CA PRO A 8 16.37 0.71 14.97
C PRO A 8 16.34 2.18 14.54
N ASP A 9 17.45 2.64 13.97
CA ASP A 9 17.56 3.96 13.34
C ASP A 9 16.59 4.08 12.15
N TRP A 10 16.27 5.31 11.74
CA TRP A 10 15.21 5.60 10.76
C TRP A 10 15.42 4.87 9.42
N GLU A 11 16.63 4.91 8.90
CA GLU A 11 17.11 4.20 7.71
C GLU A 11 17.02 2.67 7.83
N SER A 12 17.09 2.15 9.05
CA SER A 12 17.04 0.71 9.33
C SER A 12 15.60 0.18 9.44
N LEU A 13 14.61 1.07 9.52
CA LEU A 13 13.21 0.67 9.63
C LEU A 13 12.61 0.19 8.30
N HIS A 14 13.21 0.54 7.15
CA HIS A 14 12.58 0.28 5.85
C HIS A 14 12.20 -1.20 5.64
N PRO A 15 13.10 -2.21 5.84
CA PRO A 15 12.73 -3.61 5.65
C PRO A 15 11.61 -4.10 6.59
N LEU A 16 11.46 -3.48 7.76
CA LEU A 16 10.38 -3.79 8.69
C LEU A 16 9.06 -3.17 8.21
N VAL A 17 9.08 -1.89 7.86
CA VAL A 17 7.88 -1.10 7.54
C VAL A 17 7.25 -1.50 6.21
N ILE A 18 8.02 -2.01 5.23
CA ILE A 18 7.48 -2.39 3.91
C ILE A 18 6.42 -3.51 3.95
N HIS A 19 6.38 -4.33 5.00
CA HIS A 19 5.42 -5.43 5.09
C HIS A 19 3.98 -4.92 5.29
N PHE A 20 3.82 -3.77 5.96
CA PHE A 20 2.52 -3.15 6.19
C PHE A 20 1.82 -2.75 4.89
N PRO A 21 2.40 -1.91 4.01
CA PRO A 21 1.72 -1.54 2.77
C PRO A 21 1.50 -2.76 1.87
N ILE A 22 2.44 -3.70 1.80
CA ILE A 22 2.29 -4.91 0.98
C ILE A 22 1.06 -5.72 1.42
N VAL A 23 0.98 -6.08 2.70
CA VAL A 23 -0.08 -6.96 3.19
C VAL A 23 -1.44 -6.24 3.22
N LEU A 24 -1.49 -5.02 3.77
CA LEU A 24 -2.75 -4.30 3.95
C LEU A 24 -3.41 -3.94 2.61
N LEU A 25 -2.62 -3.49 1.63
CA LEU A 25 -3.13 -3.13 0.32
C LEU A 25 -3.50 -4.37 -0.51
N LEU A 26 -2.77 -5.49 -0.40
CA LEU A 26 -3.19 -6.71 -1.11
C LEU A 26 -4.43 -7.38 -0.48
N LEU A 27 -4.70 -7.15 0.81
CA LEU A 27 -5.90 -7.67 1.47
C LEU A 27 -7.15 -6.81 1.24
N SER A 28 -7.02 -5.49 1.17
CA SER A 28 -8.14 -4.55 0.95
C SER A 28 -9.10 -4.95 -0.19
N PRO A 29 -8.65 -5.31 -1.41
CA PRO A 29 -9.56 -5.63 -2.51
C PRO A 29 -10.39 -6.90 -2.26
N ALA A 30 -9.93 -7.86 -1.45
CA ALA A 30 -10.73 -9.03 -1.09
C ALA A 30 -11.96 -8.64 -0.25
N PHE A 31 -11.81 -7.67 0.65
CA PHE A 31 -12.91 -7.14 1.46
C PHE A 31 -13.86 -6.28 0.61
N VAL A 32 -13.34 -5.46 -0.31
CA VAL A 32 -14.17 -4.69 -1.24
C VAL A 32 -14.95 -5.61 -2.19
N LEU A 33 -14.34 -6.69 -2.69
CA LEU A 33 -15.01 -7.70 -3.50
C LEU A 33 -16.12 -8.40 -2.69
N THR A 34 -15.82 -8.81 -1.46
CA THR A 34 -16.82 -9.43 -0.57
C THR A 34 -17.99 -8.49 -0.30
N SER A 35 -17.72 -7.19 -0.14
CA SER A 35 -18.76 -6.17 -0.03
C SER A 35 -19.67 -6.13 -1.27
N ALA A 36 -19.06 -6.18 -2.46
CA ALA A 36 -19.74 -6.02 -3.73
C ALA A 36 -20.67 -7.19 -4.10
N VAL A 37 -20.34 -8.41 -3.66
CA VAL A 37 -21.11 -9.63 -3.95
C VAL A 37 -22.21 -9.92 -2.92
N LEU A 38 -22.09 -9.38 -1.70
CA LEU A 38 -23.09 -9.56 -0.65
C LEU A 38 -24.25 -8.56 -0.80
N SER A 39 -25.34 -8.81 -0.07
CA SER A 39 -26.44 -7.85 0.01
C SER A 39 -25.94 -6.52 0.62
N PRO A 40 -26.52 -5.36 0.26
CA PRO A 40 -26.04 -4.05 0.72
C PRO A 40 -25.89 -3.94 2.25
N GLN A 41 -26.79 -4.59 3.00
CA GLN A 41 -26.77 -4.60 4.46
C GLN A 41 -25.57 -5.38 5.02
N ARG A 42 -25.25 -6.56 4.45
CA ARG A 42 -24.13 -7.40 4.90
C ARG A 42 -22.79 -6.89 4.36
N GLY A 43 -22.77 -6.42 3.11
CA GLY A 43 -21.57 -5.94 2.44
C GLY A 43 -20.98 -4.67 3.05
N ARG A 44 -21.77 -3.85 3.77
CA ARG A 44 -21.30 -2.60 4.37
C ARG A 44 -20.16 -2.81 5.36
N ALA A 45 -20.23 -3.83 6.22
CA ALA A 45 -19.16 -4.12 7.18
C ALA A 45 -17.83 -4.46 6.48
N TYR A 46 -17.89 -5.27 5.42
CA TYR A 46 -16.72 -5.60 4.60
C TYR A 46 -16.17 -4.38 3.87
N LEU A 47 -17.01 -3.45 3.40
CA LEU A 47 -16.55 -2.21 2.79
C LEU A 47 -15.78 -1.34 3.79
N ILE A 48 -16.26 -1.24 5.02
CA ILE A 48 -15.59 -0.49 6.10
C ILE A 48 -14.22 -1.09 6.39
N VAL A 49 -14.12 -2.42 6.49
CA VAL A 49 -12.83 -3.10 6.70
C VAL A 49 -11.90 -2.89 5.50
N GLY A 50 -12.40 -3.07 4.27
CA GLY A 50 -11.62 -2.83 3.05
C GLY A 50 -11.10 -1.40 2.95
N LEU A 51 -11.93 -0.41 3.34
CA LEU A 51 -11.54 0.99 3.43
C LEU A 51 -10.49 1.23 4.52
N ALA A 52 -10.66 0.66 5.71
CA ALA A 52 -9.68 0.79 6.80
C ALA A 52 -8.32 0.20 6.40
N LEU A 53 -8.30 -0.98 5.78
CA LEU A 53 -7.08 -1.60 5.25
C LEU A 53 -6.43 -0.74 4.17
N LEU A 54 -7.22 -0.18 3.24
CA LEU A 54 -6.71 0.73 2.21
C LEU A 54 -6.07 1.97 2.84
N LEU A 55 -6.77 2.65 3.74
CA LEU A 55 -6.28 3.90 4.34
C LEU A 55 -5.02 3.68 5.18
N THR A 56 -5.00 2.62 5.99
CA THR A 56 -3.83 2.29 6.81
C THR A 56 -2.66 1.80 5.97
N GLY A 57 -2.90 0.97 4.96
CA GLY A 57 -1.90 0.55 3.98
C GLY A 57 -1.31 1.74 3.21
N THR A 58 -2.15 2.65 2.71
CA THR A 58 -1.72 3.87 2.04
C THR A 58 -0.92 4.77 2.98
N GLY A 59 -1.35 4.94 4.23
CA GLY A 59 -0.57 5.67 5.24
C GLY A 59 0.81 5.07 5.47
N SER A 60 0.91 3.74 5.54
CA SER A 60 2.19 3.04 5.69
C SER A 60 3.11 3.15 4.45
N LEU A 61 2.58 3.43 3.24
CA LEU A 61 3.42 3.73 2.07
C LEU A 61 4.25 4.99 2.27
N PHE A 62 3.71 6.01 2.95
CA PHE A 62 4.49 7.22 3.25
C PHE A 62 5.69 6.86 4.11
N LEU A 63 5.48 6.14 5.22
CA LEU A 63 6.57 5.69 6.08
C LEU A 63 7.58 4.81 5.33
N ALA A 64 7.12 3.91 4.46
CA ALA A 64 8.00 3.05 3.67
C ALA A 64 8.86 3.86 2.68
N VAL A 65 8.29 4.88 2.02
CA VAL A 65 9.04 5.75 1.11
C VAL A 65 10.09 6.56 1.87
N GLU A 66 9.71 7.25 2.94
CA GLU A 66 10.63 8.13 3.68
C GLU A 66 11.77 7.36 4.35
N THR A 67 11.49 6.17 4.88
CA THR A 67 12.56 5.28 5.44
C THR A 67 13.42 4.67 4.34
N GLY A 68 12.86 4.43 3.15
CA GLY A 68 13.58 3.88 2.00
C GLY A 68 14.53 4.89 1.36
N GLU A 69 14.11 6.15 1.24
CA GLU A 69 14.95 7.25 0.78
C GLU A 69 16.15 7.46 1.73
N ALA A 70 15.92 7.46 3.05
CA ALA A 70 17.00 7.52 4.03
C ALA A 70 17.96 6.32 3.94
N ALA A 71 17.43 5.11 3.69
CA ALA A 71 18.26 3.93 3.49
C ALA A 71 19.08 4.00 2.18
N ALA A 72 18.52 4.60 1.13
CA ALA A 72 19.17 4.75 -0.17
C ALA A 72 20.38 5.68 -0.11
N GLU A 73 20.32 6.76 0.68
CA GLU A 73 21.44 7.69 0.90
C GLU A 73 22.67 7.01 1.52
N LEU A 74 22.44 5.96 2.32
CA LEU A 74 23.48 5.23 3.04
C LEU A 74 23.90 3.93 2.34
N ALA A 75 23.28 3.59 1.21
CA ALA A 75 23.53 2.33 0.53
C ALA A 75 24.86 2.32 -0.23
N ASP A 76 25.64 1.25 -0.05
CA ASP A 76 26.88 1.04 -0.80
C ASP A 76 26.62 0.82 -2.29
N HIS A 77 27.23 1.65 -3.13
CA HIS A 77 26.98 1.66 -4.57
C HIS A 77 27.72 0.51 -5.28
N THR A 78 27.05 -0.62 -5.40
CA THR A 78 27.52 -1.76 -6.19
C THR A 78 27.32 -1.50 -7.71
N PRO A 79 28.26 -1.90 -8.59
CA PRO A 79 28.09 -1.73 -10.03
C PRO A 79 26.77 -2.31 -10.55
N GLY A 80 25.99 -1.50 -11.28
CA GLY A 80 24.69 -1.91 -11.83
C GLY A 80 23.50 -1.81 -10.87
N MET A 81 23.71 -1.42 -9.60
CA MET A 81 22.63 -1.25 -8.61
C MET A 81 21.80 0.02 -8.85
N THR A 82 22.44 1.15 -9.17
CA THR A 82 21.79 2.46 -9.38
C THR A 82 20.53 2.43 -10.25
N PRO A 83 20.50 1.81 -11.45
CA PRO A 83 19.27 1.78 -12.26
C PRO A 83 18.14 0.98 -11.60
N VAL A 84 18.45 -0.03 -10.79
CA VAL A 84 17.46 -0.82 -10.05
C VAL A 84 16.92 -0.03 -8.86
N LEU A 85 17.80 0.70 -8.17
CA LEU A 85 17.42 1.59 -7.06
C LEU A 85 16.49 2.71 -7.55
N GLN A 86 16.88 3.40 -8.63
CA GLN A 86 16.06 4.45 -9.24
C GLN A 86 14.70 3.92 -9.72
N ALA A 87 14.67 2.72 -10.32
CA ALA A 87 13.41 2.09 -10.72
C ALA A 87 12.53 1.76 -9.50
N HIS A 88 13.12 1.29 -8.40
CA HIS A 88 12.41 1.04 -7.15
C HIS A 88 11.82 2.33 -6.57
N GLU A 89 12.61 3.40 -6.45
CA GLU A 89 12.17 4.72 -5.95
C GLU A 89 11.04 5.30 -6.81
N GLN A 90 11.20 5.26 -8.15
CA GLN A 90 10.18 5.76 -9.07
C GLN A 90 8.88 4.95 -8.95
N LEU A 91 8.97 3.62 -8.83
CA LEU A 91 7.80 2.76 -8.61
C LEU A 91 7.16 3.00 -7.23
N ALA A 92 7.95 3.22 -6.19
CA ALA A 92 7.45 3.52 -4.85
C ALA A 92 6.67 4.84 -4.83
N SER A 93 7.19 5.89 -5.47
CA SER A 93 6.51 7.18 -5.62
C SER A 93 5.19 7.05 -6.41
N GLN A 94 5.21 6.32 -7.54
CA GLN A 94 3.99 6.04 -8.32
C GLN A 94 2.97 5.23 -7.52
N THR A 95 3.41 4.21 -6.80
CA THR A 95 2.57 3.38 -5.93
C THR A 95 1.89 4.24 -4.86
N ARG A 96 2.66 5.09 -4.16
CA ARG A 96 2.14 6.06 -3.18
C ARG A 96 1.06 6.96 -3.78
N MET A 97 1.30 7.49 -4.98
CA MET A 97 0.33 8.36 -5.67
C MET A 97 -0.94 7.61 -6.07
N LEU A 98 -0.82 6.43 -6.69
CA LEU A 98 -1.95 5.60 -7.11
C LEU A 98 -2.83 5.22 -5.91
N PHE A 99 -2.23 4.77 -4.81
CA PHE A 99 -2.97 4.38 -3.62
C PHE A 99 -3.57 5.58 -2.88
N SER A 100 -2.96 6.76 -2.93
CA SER A 100 -3.58 7.99 -2.43
C SER A 100 -4.84 8.35 -3.23
N GLY A 101 -4.79 8.23 -4.57
CA GLY A 101 -5.95 8.41 -5.44
C GLY A 101 -7.04 7.37 -5.21
N LEU A 102 -6.68 6.10 -5.10
CA LEU A 102 -7.61 5.00 -4.78
C LEU A 102 -8.26 5.18 -3.40
N SER A 103 -7.49 5.61 -2.39
CA SER A 103 -8.01 5.96 -1.06
C SER A 103 -9.08 7.05 -1.16
N PHE A 104 -8.78 8.15 -1.84
CA PHE A 104 -9.74 9.23 -2.04
C PHE A 104 -11.00 8.75 -2.76
N LEU A 105 -10.83 7.95 -3.82
CA LEU A 105 -11.94 7.40 -4.58
C LEU A 105 -12.83 6.49 -3.72
N LEU A 106 -12.26 5.58 -2.93
CA LEU A 106 -13.06 4.67 -2.10
C LEU A 106 -13.76 5.41 -0.95
N VAL A 107 -13.12 6.42 -0.36
CA VAL A 107 -13.76 7.32 0.62
C VAL A 107 -14.95 8.03 -0.03
N ALA A 108 -14.77 8.59 -1.23
CA ALA A 108 -15.86 9.23 -1.95
C ALA A 108 -17.02 8.25 -2.22
N LEU A 109 -16.72 7.04 -2.70
CA LEU A 109 -17.72 5.98 -2.92
C LEU A 109 -18.46 5.55 -1.65
N PHE A 110 -17.78 5.54 -0.50
CA PHE A 110 -18.37 5.22 0.79
C PHE A 110 -19.30 6.33 1.31
N VAL A 111 -18.94 7.59 1.06
CA VAL A 111 -19.64 8.77 1.61
C VAL A 111 -20.80 9.22 0.72
N LEU A 112 -20.66 9.21 -0.61
CA LEU A 112 -21.66 9.72 -1.57
C LEU A 112 -23.09 9.19 -1.39
N PRO A 113 -23.33 7.90 -1.05
CA PRO A 113 -24.67 7.37 -0.81
C PRO A 113 -25.43 8.10 0.30
N HIS A 114 -24.74 8.65 1.30
CA HIS A 114 -25.38 9.36 2.42
C HIS A 114 -26.00 10.70 2.01
N PHE A 115 -25.55 11.26 0.87
CA PHE A 115 -26.07 12.51 0.31
C PHE A 115 -27.06 12.29 -0.84
N SER A 116 -27.28 11.04 -1.25
CA SER A 116 -28.14 10.73 -2.39
C SER A 116 -29.58 10.47 -1.93
N ALA A 117 -30.52 11.28 -2.43
CA ALA A 117 -31.95 11.11 -2.16
C ALA A 117 -32.62 9.96 -2.93
N ARG A 118 -31.90 9.28 -3.84
CA ARG A 118 -32.44 8.23 -4.71
C ARG A 118 -32.05 6.83 -4.23
N PRO A 119 -32.93 5.83 -4.36
CA PRO A 119 -32.63 4.43 -4.02
C PRO A 119 -31.75 3.77 -5.10
N LEU A 120 -30.51 4.24 -5.27
CA LEU A 120 -29.52 3.68 -6.21
C LEU A 120 -28.68 2.59 -5.55
N ALA A 121 -29.32 1.74 -4.73
CA ALA A 121 -28.63 0.79 -3.86
C ALA A 121 -27.64 -0.12 -4.63
N ARG A 122 -28.04 -0.67 -5.79
CA ARG A 122 -27.20 -1.56 -6.61
C ARG A 122 -25.97 -0.86 -7.21
N ILE A 123 -26.09 0.42 -7.58
CA ILE A 123 -24.96 1.17 -8.16
C ILE A 123 -23.87 1.35 -7.11
N TYR A 124 -24.25 1.79 -5.91
CA TYR A 124 -23.31 2.04 -4.82
C TYR A 124 -22.83 0.76 -4.11
N SER A 125 -23.65 -0.30 -4.07
CA SER A 125 -23.27 -1.56 -3.41
C SER A 125 -22.45 -2.49 -4.28
N THR A 126 -22.55 -2.40 -5.62
CA THR A 126 -21.98 -3.42 -6.50
C THR A 126 -21.26 -2.82 -7.70
N VAL A 127 -21.92 -2.00 -8.52
CA VAL A 127 -21.33 -1.52 -9.78
C VAL A 127 -20.09 -0.66 -9.53
N LEU A 128 -20.19 0.35 -8.68
CA LEU A 128 -19.08 1.24 -8.37
C LEU A 128 -17.91 0.53 -7.65
N PRO A 129 -18.16 -0.33 -6.63
CA PRO A 129 -17.10 -1.17 -6.07
C PRO A 129 -16.40 -2.08 -7.09
N MET A 130 -17.13 -2.65 -8.05
CA MET A 130 -16.52 -3.48 -9.10
C MET A 130 -15.65 -2.66 -10.05
N VAL A 131 -16.10 -1.46 -10.45
CA VAL A 131 -15.27 -0.52 -11.23
C VAL A 131 -14.03 -0.09 -10.43
N PHE A 132 -14.19 0.18 -9.14
CA PHE A 132 -13.08 0.49 -8.24
C PHE A 132 -12.06 -0.65 -8.20
N LEU A 133 -12.49 -1.91 -8.11
CA LEU A 133 -11.60 -3.08 -8.13
C LEU A 133 -10.84 -3.21 -9.47
N ALA A 134 -11.50 -2.88 -10.59
CA ALA A 134 -10.83 -2.84 -11.90
C ALA A 134 -9.69 -1.81 -11.92
N LEU A 135 -9.91 -0.62 -11.34
CA LEU A 135 -8.87 0.41 -11.19
C LEU A 135 -7.80 -0.02 -10.17
N TYR A 136 -8.18 -0.70 -9.10
CA TYR A 136 -7.29 -1.17 -8.04
C TYR A 136 -6.17 -2.08 -8.55
N LEU A 137 -6.46 -2.89 -9.58
CA LEU A 137 -5.46 -3.75 -10.23
C LEU A 137 -4.22 -2.98 -10.67
N THR A 138 -4.37 -1.72 -11.11
CA THR A 138 -3.22 -0.88 -11.49
C THR A 138 -2.31 -0.58 -10.29
N GLY A 139 -2.91 -0.25 -9.13
CA GLY A 139 -2.19 -0.05 -7.87
C GLY A 139 -1.53 -1.34 -7.38
N ALA A 140 -2.24 -2.47 -7.43
CA ALA A 140 -1.70 -3.77 -7.03
C ALA A 140 -0.49 -4.18 -7.90
N LEU A 141 -0.56 -3.98 -9.21
CA LEU A 141 0.56 -4.23 -10.12
C LEU A 141 1.74 -3.30 -9.81
N ALA A 142 1.50 -2.01 -9.56
CA ALA A 142 2.56 -1.07 -9.18
C ALA A 142 3.24 -1.49 -7.86
N LEU A 143 2.47 -1.90 -6.86
CA LEU A 143 2.98 -2.38 -5.56
C LEU A 143 3.83 -3.65 -5.70
N VAL A 144 3.36 -4.64 -6.45
CA VAL A 144 4.10 -5.89 -6.69
C VAL A 144 5.40 -5.61 -7.45
N ASN A 145 5.38 -4.73 -8.46
CA ASN A 145 6.60 -4.35 -9.17
C ASN A 145 7.57 -3.57 -8.27
N THR A 146 7.07 -2.69 -7.40
CA THR A 146 7.89 -1.99 -6.39
C THR A 146 8.59 -3.01 -5.47
N ALA A 147 7.82 -3.96 -4.91
CA ALA A 147 8.35 -5.02 -4.06
C ALA A 147 9.34 -5.92 -4.81
N HIS A 148 9.11 -6.20 -6.09
CA HIS A 148 10.04 -6.98 -6.92
C HIS A 148 11.39 -6.27 -7.08
N GLN A 149 11.41 -4.98 -7.39
CA GLN A 149 12.68 -4.23 -7.47
C GLN A 149 13.36 -4.14 -6.10
N GLY A 150 12.60 -3.94 -5.01
CA GLY A 150 13.14 -3.98 -3.65
C GLY A 150 13.80 -5.33 -3.33
N GLY A 151 13.15 -6.43 -3.67
CA GLY A 151 13.72 -7.77 -3.54
C GLY A 151 14.98 -7.97 -4.37
N ARG A 152 15.06 -7.37 -5.56
CA ARG A 152 16.30 -7.38 -6.37
C ARG A 152 17.44 -6.63 -5.69
N LEU A 153 17.18 -5.48 -5.08
CA LEU A 153 18.20 -4.72 -4.32
C LEU A 153 18.79 -5.58 -3.19
N VAL A 154 17.94 -6.27 -2.43
CA VAL A 154 18.38 -7.13 -1.33
C VAL A 154 19.10 -8.38 -1.84
N HIS A 155 18.49 -9.11 -2.79
CA HIS A 155 18.98 -10.44 -3.18
C HIS A 155 20.07 -10.45 -4.27
N GLN A 156 20.07 -9.47 -5.18
CA GLN A 156 21.05 -9.40 -6.28
C GLN A 156 22.23 -8.49 -5.95
N PHE A 157 21.98 -7.42 -5.20
CA PHE A 157 22.99 -6.39 -4.90
C PHE A 157 23.39 -6.36 -3.42
N GLY A 158 22.80 -7.21 -2.57
CA GLY A 158 23.18 -7.32 -1.17
C GLY A 158 22.86 -6.08 -0.34
N VAL A 159 21.93 -5.24 -0.78
CA VAL A 159 21.52 -4.03 -0.05
C VAL A 159 20.72 -4.47 1.18
N HIS A 160 21.26 -4.21 2.36
CA HIS A 160 20.60 -4.44 3.64
C HIS A 160 20.64 -3.15 4.45
N ALA A 161 19.66 -2.98 5.33
CA ALA A 161 19.70 -1.93 6.33
C ALA A 161 21.01 -2.02 7.13
N MET A 162 21.76 -0.92 7.22
CA MET A 162 22.94 -0.85 8.08
C MET A 162 22.48 -0.78 9.53
N ILE A 163 22.62 -1.89 10.25
CA ILE A 163 22.40 -1.92 11.70
C ILE A 163 23.69 -1.45 12.36
N THR A 164 23.76 -0.18 12.74
CA THR A 164 24.84 0.34 13.57
C THR A 164 24.73 -0.28 14.97
N HIS A 165 25.75 -1.03 15.39
CA HIS A 165 25.87 -1.61 16.74
C HIS A 165 26.60 -0.68 17.69
#